data_AF-A0A6I5P9C8-F1
#
_entry.id   AF-A0A6I5P9C8-F1
#
_cell.length_a   1.000
_cell.length_b   1.000
_cell.length_c   1.000
_cell.angle_alpha   90.00
_cell.angle_beta   90.00
_cell.angle_gamma   90.00
#
_symmetry.space_group_name_H-M   'P 1'
#
loop_
_entity.id
_entity.type
_entity.pdbx_description
1 polymer ?
#
loop_
_entity_poly.entity_id
_entity_poly.type
_entity_poly.pdbx_seq_one_letter_code
_entity_poly.pdbx_strand_id
1 'polypeptide(L)'
;MTGTNSRDFLRGTSGNDTIRDLDGNDRAIGGDGDDYFINGDGNDLLSGGNGNDTLVDGAGLDTLLGGNGNDTFIIFDSNGLDVSLPFDPSGFGPTINGGSGTDTIDTSLATTGIAFAGTTFGGFAVEIFWGSNFGDNINASTASADLLLNGGGGDDTLIGGSGDDQITGGTGGDALTGGGGNDRFELAALTDSLLGNFDQITDFSSSDVIDAPGGVRSVTAAGAAASLTEASIASTLGAFVPNGAATFTVGSSTYLALNDGATGFNQATDAIIEITGFSGTLSIV
;
A
#
# COMPACT_ATOMS: atom_id res chain seq x y z
N MET A 1 9.89 -7.54 29.73
CA MET A 1 10.98 -6.80 30.37
C MET A 1 10.88 -5.30 30.06
N THR A 2 11.54 -4.45 30.83
CA THR A 2 11.58 -2.99 30.60
C THR A 2 12.99 -2.45 30.83
N GLY A 3 13.48 -1.63 29.91
CA GLY A 3 14.74 -0.90 29.96
C GLY A 3 14.63 0.40 30.75
N THR A 4 15.44 1.38 30.37
CA THR A 4 15.63 2.69 30.96
C THR A 4 15.69 3.75 29.86
N ASN A 5 15.61 5.03 30.21
CA ASN A 5 15.73 6.11 29.21
C ASN A 5 17.20 6.36 28.79
N SER A 6 17.98 5.30 28.61
CA SER A 6 19.41 5.32 28.29
C SER A 6 19.76 4.05 27.54
N ARG A 7 20.88 4.05 26.82
CA ARG A 7 21.32 2.87 26.06
C ARG A 7 21.26 1.57 26.88
N ASP A 8 20.41 0.67 26.43
CA ASP A 8 20.17 -0.64 26.98
C ASP A 8 20.52 -1.77 26.01
N PHE A 9 20.79 -2.93 26.59
CA PHE A 9 20.87 -4.20 25.86
C PHE A 9 19.86 -5.16 26.50
N LEU A 10 18.76 -5.40 25.80
CA LEU A 10 17.67 -6.24 26.25
C LEU A 10 17.67 -7.54 25.46
N ARG A 11 17.40 -8.64 26.16
CA ARG A 11 17.26 -9.95 25.55
C ARG A 11 16.14 -10.73 26.23
N GLY A 12 15.15 -11.11 25.45
CA GLY A 12 14.08 -12.01 25.86
C GLY A 12 14.56 -13.45 26.00
N THR A 13 13.59 -14.34 26.03
CA THR A 13 13.73 -15.76 26.37
C THR A 13 13.41 -16.62 25.16
N SER A 14 12.85 -17.82 25.39
CA SER A 14 12.41 -18.72 24.33
C SER A 14 10.88 -18.85 24.30
N GLY A 15 10.19 -17.92 24.92
CA GLY A 15 8.74 -17.84 24.89
C GLY A 15 8.33 -16.38 24.78
N ASN A 16 7.04 -16.16 24.54
CA ASN A 16 6.48 -14.86 24.21
C ASN A 16 6.79 -13.80 25.28
N ASP A 17 7.62 -12.83 24.92
CA ASP A 17 8.09 -11.75 25.74
C ASP A 17 7.44 -10.41 25.32
N THR A 18 7.24 -9.53 26.31
CA THR A 18 6.94 -8.13 26.02
C THR A 18 8.15 -7.29 26.38
N ILE A 19 8.77 -6.64 25.41
CA ILE A 19 9.97 -5.83 25.60
C ILE A 19 9.60 -4.34 25.46
N ARG A 20 10.04 -3.53 26.41
CA ARG A 20 9.92 -2.07 26.37
C ARG A 20 11.30 -1.48 26.63
N ASP A 21 11.95 -0.88 25.67
CA ASP A 21 13.28 -0.27 25.82
C ASP A 21 13.20 1.16 26.38
N LEU A 22 12.17 1.94 26.01
CA LEU A 22 12.02 3.38 26.33
C LEU A 22 12.98 4.24 25.51
N ASP A 23 13.21 5.49 25.91
CA ASP A 23 14.12 6.37 25.15
C ASP A 23 15.56 5.85 25.19
N GLY A 24 16.33 6.01 24.12
CA GLY A 24 17.69 5.47 24.15
C GLY A 24 18.33 5.33 22.79
N ASN A 25 19.28 4.41 22.72
CA ASN A 25 19.92 3.97 21.48
C ASN A 25 20.23 2.52 21.74
N ASP A 26 19.18 1.73 21.70
CA ASP A 26 19.01 0.48 22.36
C ASP A 26 19.22 -0.68 21.40
N ARG A 27 19.47 -1.84 21.99
CA ARG A 27 19.48 -3.08 21.26
C ARG A 27 18.64 -4.09 22.00
N ALA A 28 17.58 -4.54 21.35
CA ALA A 28 16.65 -5.50 21.92
C ALA A 28 16.50 -6.72 21.01
N ILE A 29 16.50 -7.91 21.62
CA ILE A 29 16.36 -9.19 20.92
C ILE A 29 15.28 -10.01 21.62
N GLY A 30 14.29 -10.50 20.89
CA GLY A 30 13.15 -11.24 21.40
C GLY A 30 13.55 -12.66 21.77
N GLY A 31 13.94 -13.44 20.76
CA GLY A 31 14.46 -14.78 20.94
C GLY A 31 13.63 -15.80 20.17
N ASP A 32 13.08 -16.80 20.87
CA ASP A 32 12.04 -17.64 20.30
C ASP A 32 10.70 -17.26 20.94
N GLY A 33 9.59 -17.47 20.23
CA GLY A 33 8.24 -17.14 20.70
C GLY A 33 7.70 -15.91 19.98
N ASP A 34 6.39 -15.65 20.12
CA ASP A 34 5.77 -14.47 19.52
C ASP A 34 5.97 -13.28 20.47
N ASP A 35 6.92 -12.41 20.14
CA ASP A 35 7.37 -11.31 20.99
C ASP A 35 6.69 -9.97 20.61
N TYR A 36 6.59 -9.08 21.60
CA TYR A 36 5.96 -7.77 21.43
C TYR A 36 6.89 -6.66 21.93
N PHE A 37 7.40 -5.83 21.03
CA PHE A 37 8.25 -4.70 21.33
C PHE A 37 7.44 -3.41 21.35
N ILE A 38 7.75 -2.53 22.30
CA ILE A 38 7.29 -1.14 22.33
C ILE A 38 8.54 -0.28 22.43
N ASN A 39 8.94 0.29 21.29
CA ASN A 39 10.11 1.13 21.21
C ASN A 39 9.85 2.54 21.77
N GLY A 40 10.87 3.18 22.34
CA GLY A 40 10.85 4.61 22.65
C GLY A 40 11.56 5.45 21.59
N ASP A 41 11.89 6.70 21.94
CA ASP A 41 12.65 7.58 21.04
C ASP A 41 14.12 7.17 21.02
N GLY A 42 14.78 7.11 19.86
CA GLY A 42 16.13 6.59 19.77
C GLY A 42 16.55 6.22 18.37
N ASN A 43 17.81 5.79 18.20
CA ASN A 43 18.13 4.97 17.03
C ASN A 43 18.45 3.58 17.57
N ASP A 44 17.51 2.67 17.36
CA ASP A 44 17.45 1.38 18.02
C ASP A 44 17.63 0.24 17.02
N LEU A 45 18.10 -0.89 17.54
CA LEU A 45 18.21 -2.15 16.80
C LEU A 45 17.32 -3.20 17.47
N LEU A 46 16.19 -3.50 16.83
CA LEU A 46 15.21 -4.47 17.31
C LEU A 46 15.25 -5.73 16.44
N SER A 47 15.26 -6.90 17.08
CA SER A 47 15.20 -8.18 16.39
C SER A 47 14.19 -9.10 17.09
N GLY A 48 13.13 -9.48 16.38
CA GLY A 48 12.12 -10.42 16.87
C GLY A 48 12.72 -11.80 17.15
N GLY A 49 13.21 -12.45 16.11
CA GLY A 49 13.89 -13.74 16.23
C GLY A 49 13.09 -14.84 15.55
N ASN A 50 12.66 -15.86 16.29
CA ASN A 50 11.77 -16.91 15.76
C ASN A 50 10.39 -16.74 16.37
N GLY A 51 9.35 -16.70 15.55
CA GLY A 51 7.98 -16.48 16.02
C GLY A 51 7.33 -15.41 15.16
N ASN A 52 6.06 -15.13 15.40
CA ASN A 52 5.37 -14.03 14.75
C ASN A 52 5.46 -12.81 15.67
N ASP A 53 6.45 -11.96 15.42
CA ASP A 53 6.80 -10.87 16.30
C ASP A 53 6.07 -9.57 15.89
N THR A 54 5.78 -8.72 16.88
CA THR A 54 5.26 -7.38 16.62
C THR A 54 6.25 -6.35 17.14
N LEU A 55 6.80 -5.55 16.23
CA LEU A 55 7.76 -4.49 16.52
C LEU A 55 7.06 -3.15 16.36
N VAL A 56 6.70 -2.54 17.49
CA VAL A 56 6.15 -1.18 17.51
C VAL A 56 7.29 -0.19 17.59
N ASP A 57 7.45 0.60 16.53
CA ASP A 57 8.50 1.58 16.41
C ASP A 57 8.21 2.86 17.20
N GLY A 58 9.29 3.57 17.51
CA GLY A 58 9.29 4.87 18.16
C GLY A 58 9.89 5.92 17.24
N ALA A 59 10.31 7.06 17.80
CA ALA A 59 10.89 8.12 16.98
C ALA A 59 12.40 7.94 16.81
N GLY A 60 12.87 7.84 15.57
CA GLY A 60 14.26 8.05 15.20
C GLY A 60 14.68 7.17 14.03
N LEU A 61 15.95 6.76 13.98
CA LEU A 61 16.51 5.98 12.86
C LEU A 61 16.70 4.52 13.25
N ASP A 62 15.64 3.74 13.12
CA ASP A 62 15.57 2.39 13.68
C ASP A 62 15.85 1.30 12.65
N THR A 63 16.48 0.23 13.13
CA THR A 63 16.63 -1.03 12.39
C THR A 63 15.72 -2.07 13.01
N LEU A 64 14.70 -2.46 12.25
CA LEU A 64 13.70 -3.43 12.66
C LEU A 64 13.89 -4.74 11.87
N LEU A 65 14.20 -5.82 12.56
CA LEU A 65 14.39 -7.14 12.00
C LEU A 65 13.32 -8.08 12.55
N GLY A 66 12.46 -8.63 11.71
CA GLY A 66 11.45 -9.61 12.11
C GLY A 66 12.11 -10.92 12.49
N GLY A 67 12.64 -11.62 11.50
CA GLY A 67 13.39 -12.86 11.68
C GLY A 67 12.71 -14.01 10.96
N ASN A 68 12.34 -15.07 11.67
CA ASN A 68 11.59 -16.18 11.09
C ASN A 68 10.17 -16.17 11.64
N GLY A 69 9.18 -16.08 10.76
CA GLY A 69 7.77 -16.04 11.10
C GLY A 69 7.10 -14.92 10.33
N ASN A 70 5.83 -14.67 10.64
CA ASN A 70 5.08 -13.60 10.02
C ASN A 70 5.09 -12.41 10.97
N ASP A 71 5.97 -11.46 10.71
CA ASP A 71 6.25 -10.35 11.60
C ASP A 71 5.45 -9.10 11.21
N THR A 72 5.17 -8.25 12.19
CA THR A 72 4.42 -7.00 12.01
C THR A 72 5.21 -5.82 12.54
N PHE A 73 5.50 -4.84 11.68
CA PHE A 73 6.15 -3.59 12.01
C PHE A 73 5.09 -2.49 12.06
N ILE A 74 4.84 -1.94 13.25
CA ILE A 74 3.89 -0.83 13.42
C ILE A 74 4.68 0.47 13.53
N ILE A 75 4.51 1.36 12.56
CA ILE A 75 5.30 2.60 12.47
C ILE A 75 4.41 3.81 12.74
N PHE A 76 4.78 4.62 13.73
CA PHE A 76 4.14 5.87 14.07
C PHE A 76 5.10 7.01 13.78
N ASP A 77 4.88 7.78 12.71
CA ASP A 77 5.70 8.97 12.53
C ASP A 77 5.30 10.05 13.56
N SER A 78 6.32 10.67 14.14
CA SER A 78 6.25 12.05 14.62
C SER A 78 7.44 12.85 14.11
N ASN A 79 7.50 13.14 12.80
CA ASN A 79 8.45 14.08 12.14
C ASN A 79 9.65 13.49 11.35
N GLY A 80 9.41 12.51 10.48
CA GLY A 80 10.31 12.23 9.36
C GLY A 80 11.03 10.90 9.45
N LEU A 81 10.28 9.83 9.21
CA LEU A 81 10.85 8.52 8.95
C LEU A 81 11.77 8.60 7.73
N ASP A 82 13.02 8.22 7.95
CA ASP A 82 14.15 8.17 7.02
C ASP A 82 14.07 6.89 6.18
N VAL A 83 13.05 6.75 5.33
CA VAL A 83 13.00 5.63 4.38
C VAL A 83 13.57 6.05 3.04
N SER A 84 14.84 6.42 3.06
CA SER A 84 15.60 6.55 1.84
C SER A 84 17.04 6.14 2.07
N LEU A 85 17.35 4.94 2.56
CA LEU A 85 18.72 4.43 2.40
C LEU A 85 18.82 2.91 2.19
N PRO A 86 19.79 2.46 1.36
CA PRO A 86 20.06 1.06 1.07
C PRO A 86 20.47 0.30 2.33
N PHE A 87 20.09 -0.99 2.39
CA PHE A 87 20.62 -1.98 3.32
C PHE A 87 22.11 -1.73 3.64
N ASP A 88 22.40 -1.34 4.88
CA ASP A 88 23.77 -1.26 5.40
C ASP A 88 24.08 -2.55 6.18
N PRO A 89 24.86 -3.49 5.62
CA PRO A 89 25.30 -4.68 6.34
C PRO A 89 26.20 -4.36 7.56
N SER A 90 26.58 -3.09 7.79
CA SER A 90 27.29 -2.62 8.97
C SER A 90 26.38 -2.22 10.15
N GLY A 91 25.06 -2.18 9.94
CA GLY A 91 24.05 -2.10 11.01
C GLY A 91 23.76 -0.72 11.58
N PHE A 92 23.97 0.36 10.80
CA PHE A 92 23.74 1.74 11.27
C PHE A 92 22.91 2.61 10.30
N GLY A 93 22.09 2.00 9.45
CA GLY A 93 21.08 2.71 8.63
C GLY A 93 19.67 2.24 8.96
N PRO A 94 18.64 3.07 8.79
CA PRO A 94 17.25 2.65 8.98
C PRO A 94 16.95 1.49 8.02
N THR A 95 16.39 0.41 8.52
CA THR A 95 16.08 -0.78 7.71
C THR A 95 14.95 -1.54 8.38
N ILE A 96 13.89 -1.80 7.61
CA ILE A 96 12.90 -2.81 7.96
C ILE A 96 13.22 -4.05 7.13
N ASN A 97 13.37 -5.19 7.80
CA ASN A 97 13.59 -6.48 7.17
C ASN A 97 12.69 -7.51 7.86
N GLY A 98 11.69 -8.00 7.13
CA GLY A 98 10.79 -9.05 7.63
C GLY A 98 11.52 -10.36 7.92
N GLY A 99 12.42 -10.77 7.03
CA GLY A 99 13.13 -12.01 7.15
C GLY A 99 12.40 -13.12 6.40
N SER A 100 12.14 -14.26 7.02
CA SER A 100 11.42 -15.35 6.37
C SER A 100 9.98 -15.42 6.86
N GLY A 101 9.03 -15.40 5.95
CA GLY A 101 7.62 -15.52 6.27
C GLY A 101 6.81 -14.63 5.35
N THR A 102 5.66 -14.16 5.84
CA THR A 102 4.89 -13.10 5.20
C THR A 102 4.78 -11.96 6.19
N ASP A 103 5.49 -10.88 5.89
CA ASP A 103 5.71 -9.80 6.84
C ASP A 103 4.89 -8.58 6.47
N THR A 104 4.52 -7.80 7.50
CA THR A 104 3.58 -6.67 7.38
C THR A 104 4.21 -5.39 7.91
N ILE A 105 4.13 -4.31 7.14
CA ILE A 105 4.27 -2.94 7.64
C ILE A 105 2.87 -2.35 7.80
N ASP A 106 2.59 -1.83 8.99
CA ASP A 106 1.36 -1.12 9.33
C ASP A 106 1.70 0.32 9.74
N THR A 107 1.32 1.27 8.87
CA THR A 107 1.42 2.71 9.11
C THR A 107 0.05 3.36 9.27
N SER A 108 -1.00 2.58 9.54
CA SER A 108 -2.38 3.09 9.68
C SER A 108 -2.58 4.12 10.79
N LEU A 109 -1.63 4.17 11.73
CA LEU A 109 -1.60 5.11 12.85
C LEU A 109 -0.59 6.26 12.69
N ALA A 110 0.07 6.35 11.53
CA ALA A 110 0.93 7.48 11.20
C ALA A 110 0.13 8.79 11.15
N THR A 111 0.81 9.90 11.45
CA THR A 111 0.19 11.23 11.55
C THR A 111 0.50 12.14 10.37
N THR A 112 1.32 11.67 9.45
CA THR A 112 1.66 12.27 8.16
C THR A 112 1.80 11.17 7.10
N GLY A 113 1.93 11.57 5.83
CA GLY A 113 2.16 10.65 4.73
C GLY A 113 3.55 10.02 4.81
N ILE A 114 3.61 8.73 4.47
CA ILE A 114 4.80 7.90 4.57
C ILE A 114 5.37 7.66 3.18
N ALA A 115 6.70 7.62 3.07
CA ALA A 115 7.36 7.14 1.86
C ALA A 115 8.11 5.85 2.18
N PHE A 116 8.04 4.85 1.30
CA PHE A 116 8.94 3.71 1.30
C PHE A 116 9.50 3.48 -0.10
N ALA A 117 10.79 3.18 -0.24
CA ALA A 117 11.40 2.93 -1.54
C ALA A 117 12.48 1.85 -1.51
N GLY A 118 12.59 1.10 -2.61
CA GLY A 118 13.72 0.21 -2.87
C GLY A 118 13.54 -1.17 -2.25
N THR A 119 14.55 -1.63 -1.49
CA THR A 119 14.66 -3.04 -1.05
C THR A 119 13.82 -3.39 0.17
N THR A 120 12.96 -2.50 0.64
CA THR A 120 12.07 -2.76 1.78
C THR A 120 10.99 -3.80 1.44
N PHE A 121 10.70 -4.00 0.15
CA PHE A 121 9.65 -4.90 -0.30
C PHE A 121 10.16 -6.09 -1.09
N GLY A 122 9.53 -7.25 -0.86
CA GLY A 122 9.72 -8.51 -1.56
C GLY A 122 10.92 -9.37 -1.14
N GLY A 123 10.74 -10.69 -1.20
CA GLY A 123 11.79 -11.68 -0.99
C GLY A 123 11.93 -12.13 0.47
N PHE A 124 12.97 -11.63 1.15
CA PHE A 124 13.12 -11.76 2.61
C PHE A 124 12.79 -10.41 3.31
N ALA A 125 11.96 -9.59 2.68
CA ALA A 125 11.66 -8.23 3.11
C ALA A 125 10.20 -8.19 3.55
N VAL A 126 9.41 -7.18 3.18
CA VAL A 126 8.00 -7.07 3.55
C VAL A 126 7.11 -7.32 2.33
N GLU A 127 6.00 -8.04 2.53
CA GLU A 127 5.04 -8.38 1.45
C GLU A 127 3.71 -7.63 1.59
N ILE A 128 3.36 -7.22 2.81
CA ILE A 128 2.08 -6.57 3.10
C ILE A 128 2.35 -5.14 3.60
N PHE A 129 1.68 -4.16 3.00
CA PHE A 129 1.74 -2.76 3.40
C PHE A 129 0.35 -2.19 3.66
N TRP A 130 0.14 -1.62 4.84
CA TRP A 130 -1.09 -0.94 5.23
C TRP A 130 -0.77 0.54 5.49
N GLY A 131 -1.20 1.39 4.57
CA GLY A 131 -0.95 2.83 4.55
C GLY A 131 -1.74 3.61 5.59
N SER A 132 -1.44 4.89 5.64
CA SER A 132 -1.95 5.86 6.60
C SER A 132 -3.28 6.48 6.14
N ASN A 133 -3.70 7.59 6.76
CA ASN A 133 -4.82 8.41 6.25
C ASN A 133 -4.33 9.66 5.48
N PHE A 134 -3.06 9.66 5.09
CA PHE A 134 -2.39 10.73 4.37
C PHE A 134 -1.72 10.17 3.13
N GLY A 135 -1.46 11.03 2.14
CA GLY A 135 -0.83 10.62 0.88
C GLY A 135 0.53 9.97 1.09
N ASP A 136 0.59 8.68 0.81
CA ASP A 136 1.74 7.80 0.94
C ASP A 136 2.44 7.61 -0.41
N ASN A 137 3.75 7.33 -0.38
CA ASN A 137 4.57 7.09 -1.57
C ASN A 137 5.35 5.79 -1.43
N ILE A 138 4.76 4.71 -1.92
CA ILE A 138 5.27 3.35 -1.79
C ILE A 138 5.82 2.89 -3.13
N ASN A 139 7.14 2.69 -3.17
CA ASN A 139 7.86 2.28 -4.35
C ASN A 139 8.53 0.92 -4.14
N ALA A 140 7.81 -0.15 -4.49
CA ALA A 140 8.31 -1.52 -4.53
C ALA A 140 8.77 -1.93 -5.94
N SER A 141 9.18 -1.00 -6.80
CA SER A 141 9.61 -1.28 -8.19
C SER A 141 10.75 -2.31 -8.34
N THR A 142 11.48 -2.62 -7.27
CA THR A 142 12.53 -3.66 -7.24
C THR A 142 12.08 -4.99 -6.67
N ALA A 143 10.86 -5.07 -6.12
CA ALA A 143 10.28 -6.31 -5.62
C ALA A 143 10.00 -7.28 -6.78
N SER A 144 9.99 -8.57 -6.45
CA SER A 144 9.71 -9.65 -7.40
C SER A 144 8.75 -10.70 -6.82
N ALA A 145 8.21 -10.43 -5.64
CA ALA A 145 7.26 -11.25 -4.94
C ALA A 145 5.89 -10.58 -5.05
N ASP A 146 4.83 -11.37 -4.98
CA ASP A 146 3.46 -10.88 -4.97
C ASP A 146 3.22 -10.05 -3.69
N LEU A 147 2.81 -8.79 -3.85
CA LEU A 147 2.58 -7.85 -2.76
C LEU A 147 1.10 -7.60 -2.51
N LEU A 148 0.78 -7.26 -1.26
CA LEU A 148 -0.51 -6.67 -0.89
C LEU A 148 -0.28 -5.23 -0.41
N LEU A 149 -0.61 -4.26 -1.25
CA LEU A 149 -0.43 -2.84 -0.97
C LEU A 149 -1.78 -2.16 -0.78
N ASN A 150 -1.96 -1.50 0.36
CA ASN A 150 -3.11 -0.66 0.65
C ASN A 150 -2.63 0.75 1.03
N GLY A 151 -3.04 1.78 0.30
CA GLY A 151 -2.66 3.18 0.57
C GLY A 151 -3.43 3.80 1.75
N GLY A 152 -4.65 3.32 2.00
CA GLY A 152 -5.48 3.74 3.11
C GLY A 152 -6.32 4.95 2.72
N GLY A 153 -5.87 6.15 3.05
CA GLY A 153 -6.53 7.37 2.57
C GLY A 153 -5.54 8.49 2.34
N GLY A 154 -5.95 9.53 1.64
CA GLY A 154 -5.03 10.52 1.10
C GLY A 154 -4.79 10.25 -0.38
N ASP A 155 -3.96 11.06 -1.03
CA ASP A 155 -3.63 10.84 -2.45
C ASP A 155 -2.32 10.04 -2.51
N ASP A 156 -2.43 8.74 -2.75
CA ASP A 156 -1.34 7.78 -2.63
C ASP A 156 -0.63 7.53 -3.96
N THR A 157 0.63 7.11 -3.90
CA THR A 157 1.38 6.56 -5.03
C THR A 157 1.90 5.18 -4.65
N LEU A 158 1.37 4.14 -5.29
CA LEU A 158 1.69 2.74 -5.00
C LEU A 158 2.28 2.07 -6.24
N ILE A 159 3.46 1.45 -6.10
CA ILE A 159 4.14 0.71 -7.17
C ILE A 159 4.45 -0.71 -6.66
N GLY A 160 3.85 -1.74 -7.27
CA GLY A 160 3.98 -3.16 -6.90
C GLY A 160 5.30 -3.80 -7.34
N GLY A 161 5.72 -3.55 -8.58
CA GLY A 161 7.02 -3.97 -9.07
C GLY A 161 6.93 -5.16 -10.03
N SER A 162 7.31 -6.35 -9.60
CA SER A 162 7.08 -7.57 -10.39
C SER A 162 6.47 -8.62 -9.46
N GLY A 163 5.70 -9.55 -10.02
CA GLY A 163 4.84 -10.42 -9.22
C GLY A 163 3.39 -10.16 -9.59
N ASP A 164 2.49 -11.00 -9.11
CA ASP A 164 1.04 -10.79 -9.28
C ASP A 164 0.52 -9.99 -8.08
N ASP A 165 0.59 -8.66 -8.16
CA ASP A 165 0.36 -7.77 -7.02
C ASP A 165 -1.13 -7.45 -6.80
N GLN A 166 -1.53 -7.25 -5.55
CA GLN A 166 -2.84 -6.69 -5.18
C GLN A 166 -2.67 -5.29 -4.62
N ILE A 167 -3.25 -4.30 -5.30
CA ILE A 167 -3.09 -2.89 -4.98
C ILE A 167 -4.46 -2.25 -4.74
N THR A 168 -4.65 -1.68 -3.57
CA THR A 168 -5.80 -0.85 -3.20
C THR A 168 -5.30 0.56 -2.91
N GLY A 169 -5.78 1.56 -3.64
CA GLY A 169 -5.50 2.96 -3.31
C GLY A 169 -6.13 3.35 -1.98
N GLY A 170 -7.46 3.23 -1.91
CA GLY A 170 -8.21 3.67 -0.74
C GLY A 170 -8.67 5.12 -0.96
N THR A 171 -9.18 5.79 0.08
CA THR A 171 -9.87 7.08 -0.15
C THR A 171 -8.94 8.16 -0.69
N GLY A 172 -9.07 8.56 -1.94
CA GLY A 172 -7.99 9.36 -2.51
C GLY A 172 -8.13 9.65 -3.98
N GLY A 173 -7.19 10.42 -4.52
CA GLY A 173 -6.89 10.43 -5.94
C GLY A 173 -5.57 9.71 -6.15
N ASP A 174 -5.61 8.39 -6.28
CA ASP A 174 -4.39 7.58 -6.17
C ASP A 174 -3.71 7.30 -7.50
N ALA A 175 -2.40 7.06 -7.47
CA ALA A 175 -1.60 6.60 -8.60
C ALA A 175 -1.09 5.18 -8.35
N LEU A 176 -1.69 4.21 -9.05
CA LEU A 176 -1.48 2.79 -8.86
C LEU A 176 -0.69 2.20 -10.05
N THR A 177 0.41 1.52 -9.77
CA THR A 177 1.29 0.92 -10.77
C THR A 177 1.54 -0.53 -10.38
N GLY A 178 1.08 -1.49 -11.19
CA GLY A 178 1.27 -2.92 -10.92
C GLY A 178 2.71 -3.33 -11.23
N GLY A 179 3.17 -2.97 -12.43
CA GLY A 179 4.45 -3.34 -12.96
C GLY A 179 4.38 -4.60 -13.81
N GLY A 180 5.14 -5.63 -13.46
CA GLY A 180 5.25 -6.86 -14.23
C GLY A 180 4.54 -8.04 -13.57
N GLY A 181 3.41 -8.47 -14.11
CA GLY A 181 2.71 -9.66 -13.65
C GLY A 181 1.26 -9.64 -14.09
N ASN A 182 0.41 -10.36 -13.37
CA ASN A 182 -1.04 -10.26 -13.48
C ASN A 182 -1.57 -9.53 -12.24
N ASP A 183 -1.66 -8.21 -12.33
CA ASP A 183 -1.95 -7.38 -11.16
C ASP A 183 -3.46 -7.23 -10.93
N ARG A 184 -3.86 -7.06 -9.67
CA ARG A 184 -5.23 -6.79 -9.24
C ARG A 184 -5.31 -5.41 -8.61
N PHE A 185 -6.03 -4.51 -9.27
CA PHE A 185 -6.37 -3.19 -8.73
C PHE A 185 -7.75 -3.27 -8.07
N GLU A 186 -7.81 -3.18 -6.75
CA GLU A 186 -9.05 -3.30 -5.98
C GLU A 186 -9.63 -1.92 -5.66
N LEU A 187 -10.91 -1.74 -5.99
CA LEU A 187 -11.69 -0.59 -5.54
C LEU A 187 -12.57 -1.03 -4.37
N ALA A 188 -12.29 -0.51 -3.17
CA ALA A 188 -13.10 -0.83 -2.00
C ALA A 188 -14.53 -0.26 -2.10
N ALA A 189 -14.68 0.91 -2.74
CA ALA A 189 -15.97 1.55 -2.98
C ALA A 189 -15.94 2.36 -4.29
N LEU A 190 -17.08 2.54 -4.94
CA LEU A 190 -17.17 3.42 -6.12
C LEU A 190 -17.03 4.91 -5.78
N THR A 191 -17.36 5.26 -4.54
CA THR A 191 -17.23 6.63 -4.02
C THR A 191 -15.78 7.04 -3.77
N ASP A 192 -14.86 6.11 -3.99
CA ASP A 192 -13.45 6.34 -3.86
C ASP A 192 -12.95 7.16 -5.05
N SER A 193 -13.10 6.59 -6.25
CA SER A 193 -12.65 7.20 -7.49
C SER A 193 -13.72 8.13 -8.10
N LEU A 194 -14.23 9.13 -7.36
CA LEU A 194 -15.24 10.05 -7.89
C LEU A 194 -14.67 11.08 -8.87
N LEU A 195 -15.53 11.65 -9.72
CA LEU A 195 -15.12 12.69 -10.65
C LEU A 195 -14.53 13.91 -9.91
N GLY A 196 -13.25 14.18 -10.16
CA GLY A 196 -12.50 15.29 -9.54
C GLY A 196 -11.46 14.83 -8.52
N ASN A 197 -11.56 13.59 -8.03
CA ASN A 197 -10.58 12.92 -7.20
C ASN A 197 -10.62 11.42 -7.52
N PHE A 198 -10.14 11.07 -8.71
CA PHE A 198 -10.21 9.71 -9.22
C PHE A 198 -8.84 9.06 -9.24
N ASP A 199 -8.85 7.73 -9.15
CA ASP A 199 -7.65 6.92 -9.23
C ASP A 199 -7.12 6.82 -10.66
N GLN A 200 -5.83 6.58 -10.75
CA GLN A 200 -5.08 6.42 -11.97
C GLN A 200 -4.35 5.09 -11.90
N ILE A 201 -4.66 4.18 -12.81
CA ILE A 201 -3.85 2.98 -13.03
C ILE A 201 -2.85 3.29 -14.14
N THR A 202 -1.56 3.30 -13.81
CA THR A 202 -0.54 3.94 -14.64
C THR A 202 0.06 3.02 -15.71
N ASP A 203 -0.09 1.71 -15.59
CA ASP A 203 0.55 0.74 -16.50
C ASP A 203 -0.29 -0.49 -16.82
N PHE A 204 -1.62 -0.35 -16.80
CA PHE A 204 -2.56 -1.46 -16.99
C PHE A 204 -2.24 -2.30 -18.23
N SER A 205 -2.05 -3.60 -18.00
CA SER A 205 -1.73 -4.62 -18.98
C SER A 205 -2.96 -5.49 -19.30
N SER A 206 -2.88 -6.34 -20.33
CA SER A 206 -3.98 -7.24 -20.67
C SER A 206 -4.18 -8.41 -19.70
N SER A 207 -3.19 -8.69 -18.85
CA SER A 207 -3.26 -9.71 -17.80
C SER A 207 -3.91 -9.19 -16.52
N ASP A 208 -3.89 -7.87 -16.33
CA ASP A 208 -4.35 -7.25 -15.11
C ASP A 208 -5.87 -7.23 -15.02
N VAL A 209 -6.35 -7.05 -13.80
CA VAL A 209 -7.77 -7.03 -13.48
C VAL A 209 -8.07 -5.86 -12.55
N ILE A 210 -9.19 -5.19 -12.81
CA ILE A 210 -9.79 -4.26 -11.85
C ILE A 210 -10.88 -5.02 -11.08
N ASP A 211 -10.76 -5.12 -9.77
CA ASP A 211 -11.78 -5.68 -8.90
C ASP A 211 -12.70 -4.55 -8.42
N ALA A 212 -13.94 -4.55 -8.91
CA ALA A 212 -14.87 -3.47 -8.67
C ALA A 212 -16.07 -3.97 -7.83
N PRO A 213 -16.57 -3.14 -6.89
CA PRO A 213 -17.68 -3.55 -6.06
C PRO A 213 -18.98 -3.66 -6.89
N GLY A 214 -19.82 -4.63 -6.53
CA GLY A 214 -21.07 -4.91 -7.24
C GLY A 214 -21.00 -6.05 -8.26
N GLY A 215 -19.83 -6.69 -8.43
CA GLY A 215 -19.60 -7.90 -9.23
C GLY A 215 -19.38 -7.64 -10.72
N VAL A 216 -19.05 -8.72 -11.46
CA VAL A 216 -18.62 -8.71 -12.87
C VAL A 216 -19.45 -7.79 -13.78
N ARG A 217 -18.74 -6.83 -14.40
CA ARG A 217 -19.30 -5.80 -15.29
C ARG A 217 -18.84 -6.05 -16.72
N SER A 218 -19.76 -5.97 -17.69
CA SER A 218 -19.36 -5.95 -19.11
C SER A 218 -18.85 -4.57 -19.47
N VAL A 219 -17.60 -4.47 -19.92
CA VAL A 219 -17.01 -3.20 -20.38
C VAL A 219 -17.45 -2.92 -21.81
N THR A 220 -18.01 -1.73 -22.03
CA THR A 220 -18.38 -1.21 -23.36
C THR A 220 -17.47 -0.03 -23.76
N ALA A 221 -17.35 0.29 -25.04
CA ALA A 221 -16.60 1.47 -25.50
C ALA A 221 -17.58 2.58 -25.94
N ALA A 222 -17.54 3.73 -25.26
CA ALA A 222 -18.49 4.83 -25.43
C ALA A 222 -17.99 5.97 -26.34
N GLY A 223 -16.70 6.00 -26.69
CA GLY A 223 -16.10 7.00 -27.57
C GLY A 223 -15.46 8.18 -26.83
N ALA A 224 -15.47 9.37 -27.43
CA ALA A 224 -14.78 10.54 -26.89
C ALA A 224 -15.74 11.53 -26.20
N ALA A 225 -15.40 11.93 -24.98
CA ALA A 225 -16.00 13.03 -24.26
C ALA A 225 -15.22 14.33 -24.52
N ALA A 226 -15.92 15.47 -24.52
CA ALA A 226 -15.28 16.78 -24.75
C ALA A 226 -14.46 17.24 -23.53
N SER A 227 -14.88 16.87 -22.32
CA SER A 227 -14.22 17.20 -21.06
C SER A 227 -14.62 16.23 -19.94
N LEU A 228 -13.87 16.26 -18.83
CA LEU A 228 -14.22 15.57 -17.58
C LEU A 228 -15.26 16.38 -16.79
N THR A 229 -16.49 16.37 -17.28
CA THR A 229 -17.66 16.94 -16.59
C THR A 229 -18.80 15.95 -16.65
N GLU A 230 -19.65 15.90 -15.63
CA GLU A 230 -20.81 14.98 -15.59
C GLU A 230 -21.64 15.07 -16.87
N ALA A 231 -21.96 16.29 -17.34
CA ALA A 231 -22.74 16.49 -18.55
C ALA A 231 -22.06 15.92 -19.81
N SER A 232 -20.75 16.11 -19.94
CA SER A 232 -19.99 15.57 -21.08
C SER A 232 -19.93 14.05 -21.02
N ILE A 233 -19.59 13.49 -19.86
CA ILE A 233 -19.47 12.04 -19.65
C ILE A 233 -20.83 11.36 -19.85
N ALA A 234 -21.88 11.83 -19.19
CA ALA A 234 -23.23 11.28 -19.33
C ALA A 234 -23.72 11.31 -20.79
N SER A 235 -23.38 12.36 -21.54
CA SER A 235 -23.73 12.43 -22.97
C SER A 235 -22.98 11.41 -23.82
N THR A 236 -21.71 11.12 -23.50
CA THR A 236 -20.87 10.14 -24.17
C THR A 236 -21.29 8.71 -23.84
N LEU A 237 -21.54 8.41 -22.56
CA LEU A 237 -21.96 7.09 -22.10
C LEU A 237 -23.39 6.73 -22.55
N GLY A 238 -24.25 7.73 -22.76
CA GLY A 238 -25.63 7.53 -23.18
C GLY A 238 -26.45 6.80 -22.13
N ALA A 239 -27.09 5.68 -22.50
CA ALA A 239 -27.85 4.85 -21.57
C ALA A 239 -26.91 4.00 -20.71
N PHE A 240 -26.25 4.63 -19.73
CA PHE A 240 -25.36 3.95 -18.80
C PHE A 240 -26.18 3.02 -17.90
N VAL A 241 -25.98 1.72 -18.08
CA VAL A 241 -26.81 0.68 -17.46
C VAL A 241 -26.39 0.44 -16.00
N PRO A 242 -27.36 0.11 -15.12
CA PRO A 242 -27.09 -0.38 -13.77
C PRO A 242 -25.98 -1.42 -13.72
N ASN A 243 -24.98 -1.21 -12.85
CA ASN A 243 -23.79 -2.06 -12.69
C ASN A 243 -22.97 -2.24 -14.00
N GLY A 244 -23.12 -1.33 -14.95
CA GLY A 244 -22.34 -1.30 -16.18
C GLY A 244 -20.91 -0.78 -15.97
N ALA A 245 -20.08 -1.04 -16.97
CA ALA A 245 -18.76 -0.44 -17.11
C ALA A 245 -18.58 0.08 -18.53
N ALA A 246 -17.95 1.24 -18.70
CA ALA A 246 -17.72 1.82 -20.00
C ALA A 246 -16.40 2.58 -20.07
N THR A 247 -15.64 2.37 -21.14
CA THR A 247 -14.46 3.18 -21.44
C THR A 247 -14.80 4.35 -22.35
N PHE A 248 -14.17 5.49 -22.10
CA PHE A 248 -14.25 6.68 -22.94
C PHE A 248 -12.92 7.42 -22.95
N THR A 249 -12.75 8.38 -23.85
CA THR A 249 -11.54 9.20 -23.92
C THR A 249 -11.81 10.68 -23.68
N VAL A 250 -10.85 11.38 -23.10
CA VAL A 250 -10.79 12.85 -23.09
C VAL A 250 -9.40 13.25 -23.54
N GLY A 251 -9.29 13.87 -24.72
CA GLY A 251 -7.99 14.10 -25.35
C GLY A 251 -7.32 12.77 -25.71
N SER A 252 -6.13 12.53 -25.16
CA SER A 252 -5.36 11.28 -25.33
C SER A 252 -5.52 10.28 -24.20
N SER A 253 -6.15 10.67 -23.09
CA SER A 253 -6.33 9.82 -21.92
C SER A 253 -7.56 8.93 -22.08
N THR A 254 -7.46 7.71 -21.54
CA THR A 254 -8.55 6.74 -21.48
C THR A 254 -9.06 6.65 -20.05
N TYR A 255 -10.38 6.63 -19.91
CA TYR A 255 -11.06 6.56 -18.63
C TYR A 255 -12.02 5.38 -18.62
N LEU A 256 -12.14 4.73 -17.47
CA LEU A 256 -13.17 3.74 -17.16
C LEU A 256 -14.21 4.39 -16.25
N ALA A 257 -15.49 4.32 -16.63
CA ALA A 257 -16.61 4.65 -15.77
C ALA A 257 -17.26 3.38 -15.22
N LEU A 258 -17.57 3.36 -13.92
CA LEU A 258 -18.26 2.26 -13.24
C LEU A 258 -19.55 2.75 -12.60
N ASN A 259 -20.65 2.09 -12.92
CA ASN A 259 -21.98 2.50 -12.46
C ASN A 259 -22.34 1.96 -11.06
N ASP A 260 -22.99 2.75 -10.22
CA ASP A 260 -23.43 2.38 -8.86
C ASP A 260 -24.67 1.48 -8.75
N GLY A 261 -25.25 1.08 -9.88
CA GLY A 261 -26.51 0.33 -9.94
C GLY A 261 -27.74 1.20 -10.20
N ALA A 262 -27.61 2.53 -10.19
CA ALA A 262 -28.63 3.46 -10.63
C ALA A 262 -28.50 3.77 -12.13
N THR A 263 -29.59 4.20 -12.76
CA THR A 263 -29.59 4.50 -14.19
C THR A 263 -28.90 5.82 -14.51
N GLY A 264 -28.04 5.83 -15.53
CA GLY A 264 -27.34 7.03 -15.97
C GLY A 264 -26.04 7.28 -15.21
N PHE A 265 -25.25 8.25 -15.67
CA PHE A 265 -24.02 8.64 -14.97
C PHE A 265 -24.29 9.71 -13.90
N ASN A 266 -23.74 9.54 -12.71
CA ASN A 266 -23.80 10.46 -11.58
C ASN A 266 -22.42 10.63 -10.94
N GLN A 267 -21.86 11.83 -11.05
CA GLN A 267 -20.50 12.12 -10.57
C GLN A 267 -20.29 11.95 -9.06
N ALA A 268 -21.37 11.85 -8.28
CA ALA A 268 -21.31 11.71 -6.82
C ALA A 268 -21.32 10.26 -6.35
N THR A 269 -21.59 9.30 -7.24
CA THR A 269 -21.75 7.88 -6.87
C THR A 269 -21.13 6.90 -7.85
N ASP A 270 -20.97 7.29 -9.12
CA ASP A 270 -20.27 6.49 -10.12
C ASP A 270 -18.76 6.80 -10.12
N ALA A 271 -17.97 5.74 -10.20
CA ALA A 271 -16.51 5.87 -10.24
C ALA A 271 -16.01 6.22 -11.64
N ILE A 272 -14.94 7.00 -11.70
CA ILE A 272 -14.08 7.24 -12.84
C ILE A 272 -12.69 6.76 -12.46
N ILE A 273 -11.99 6.09 -13.38
CA ILE A 273 -10.59 5.70 -13.21
C ILE A 273 -9.86 6.10 -14.49
N GLU A 274 -8.74 6.80 -14.39
CA GLU A 274 -7.84 6.96 -15.54
C GLU A 274 -7.00 5.72 -15.73
N ILE A 275 -6.91 5.22 -16.96
CA ILE A 275 -6.16 4.01 -17.26
C ILE A 275 -5.17 4.31 -18.38
N THR A 276 -3.88 4.16 -18.09
CA THR A 276 -2.80 4.15 -19.08
C THR A 276 -2.27 2.73 -19.31
N GLY A 277 -1.50 2.53 -20.38
CA GLY A 277 -1.00 1.19 -20.75
C GLY A 277 -2.02 0.30 -21.50
N PHE A 278 -3.30 0.64 -21.45
CA PHE A 278 -4.39 -0.13 -22.04
C PHE A 278 -4.16 -0.48 -23.52
N SER A 279 -3.94 -1.77 -23.79
CA SER A 279 -3.97 -2.35 -25.14
C SER A 279 -4.74 -3.67 -25.13
N GLY A 280 -5.99 -3.66 -25.60
CA GLY A 280 -6.79 -4.89 -25.74
C GLY A 280 -8.11 -4.85 -24.99
N THR A 281 -8.36 -5.86 -24.14
CA THR A 281 -9.62 -6.02 -23.40
C THR A 281 -9.39 -5.66 -21.94
N LEU A 282 -10.29 -4.86 -21.36
CA LEU A 282 -10.27 -4.51 -19.96
C LEU A 282 -11.03 -5.58 -19.17
N SER A 283 -10.35 -6.24 -18.24
CA SER A 283 -10.97 -7.25 -17.36
C SER A 283 -11.45 -6.59 -16.08
N ILE A 284 -12.72 -6.83 -15.73
CA ILE A 284 -13.32 -6.39 -14.46
C ILE A 284 -14.01 -7.59 -13.84
N VAL A 285 -13.75 -7.85 -12.56
CA VAL A 285 -14.32 -8.96 -11.79
C VAL A 285 -15.27 -8.49 -10.71
#